data_AF-A0A1F5AFV3-F1
#
_entry.id   AF-A0A1F5AFV3-F1
#
_cell.length_a   1.000
_cell.length_b   1.000
_cell.length_c   1.000
_cell.angle_alpha   90.00
_cell.angle_beta   90.00
_cell.angle_gamma   90.00
#
_symmetry.space_group_name_H-M   'P 1'
#
loop_
_entity.id
_entity.type
_entity.pdbx_description
1 polymer ?
#
loop_
_entity_poly.entity_id
_entity_poly.type
_entity_poly.pdbx_seq_one_letter_code
_entity_poly.pdbx_strand_id
1 'polypeptide(L)'
;MKKRIDFKLLSILFLIVLVFFALSTFAMTAKKEMVQEWISAKDGGSITLEGVTITFGPGILKKDTKIHIIYFGDGEYQFGPEIKINGTFTICFEVAPEKVFTFRQGEWVEVDDYDGSGCFETDHFSRYRGC
;
A
#
# COMPACT_ATOMS: atom_id res chain seq x y z
N MET A 1 17.82 5.82 60.54
CA MET A 1 16.48 5.24 60.25
C MET A 1 16.54 4.54 58.90
N LYS A 2 16.54 3.19 58.87
CA LYS A 2 16.52 2.40 57.61
C LYS A 2 15.08 2.44 57.09
N LYS A 3 14.80 3.16 56.00
CA LYS A 3 13.49 3.11 55.33
C LYS A 3 13.28 1.66 54.86
N ARG A 4 12.33 0.95 55.48
CA ARG A 4 11.90 -0.36 55.00
C ARG A 4 11.17 -0.13 53.68
N ILE A 5 11.78 -0.55 52.58
CA ILE A 5 11.15 -0.53 51.27
C ILE A 5 9.96 -1.48 51.34
N ASP A 6 8.78 -0.99 50.98
CA ASP A 6 7.59 -1.83 50.88
C ASP A 6 7.72 -2.71 49.63
N PHE A 7 8.12 -3.97 49.85
CA PHE A 7 8.33 -4.95 48.79
C PHE A 7 7.05 -5.21 47.97
N LYS A 8 5.85 -5.00 48.53
CA LYS A 8 4.59 -5.14 47.77
C LYS A 8 4.44 -4.00 46.76
N LEU A 9 4.72 -2.76 47.18
CA LEU A 9 4.66 -1.61 46.29
C LEU A 9 5.69 -1.72 45.16
N LEU A 10 6.92 -2.19 45.48
CA LEU A 10 7.97 -2.41 44.49
C LEU A 10 7.57 -3.48 43.46
N SER A 11 6.96 -4.57 43.91
CA SER A 11 6.48 -5.66 43.03
C SER A 11 5.37 -5.20 42.08
N ILE A 12 4.42 -4.40 42.56
CA ILE A 12 3.34 -3.84 41.74
C ILE A 12 3.91 -2.89 40.68
N LEU A 13 4.82 -2.00 41.06
CA LEU A 13 5.48 -1.08 40.13
C LEU A 13 6.25 -1.84 39.05
N PHE A 14 6.95 -2.91 39.42
CA PHE A 14 7.69 -3.74 38.47
C PHE A 14 6.78 -4.42 37.45
N LEU A 15 5.63 -4.94 37.89
CA LEU A 15 4.61 -5.53 37.01
C LEU A 15 4.04 -4.51 36.03
N ILE A 16 3.75 -3.30 36.49
CA ILE A 16 3.26 -2.20 35.64
C ILE A 16 4.30 -1.85 34.58
N VAL A 17 5.58 -1.72 34.97
CA VAL A 17 6.67 -1.44 34.03
C VAL A 17 6.82 -2.55 32.99
N LEU A 18 6.70 -3.82 33.38
CA LEU A 18 6.75 -4.95 32.44
C LEU A 18 5.57 -4.93 31.44
N VAL A 19 4.37 -4.56 31.88
CA VAL A 19 3.21 -4.42 31.01
C VAL A 19 3.43 -3.28 30.01
N PHE A 20 3.92 -2.12 30.44
CA PHE A 20 4.24 -1.02 29.54
C PHE A 20 5.39 -1.36 28.58
N PHE A 21 6.39 -2.09 29.04
CA PHE A 21 7.49 -2.57 28.18
C PHE A 21 6.98 -3.54 27.12
N ALA A 22 6.12 -4.50 27.49
CA ALA A 22 5.48 -5.41 26.55
C ALA A 22 4.60 -4.65 25.54
N LEU A 23 3.78 -3.69 25.99
CA LEU A 23 2.97 -2.84 25.11
C LEU A 23 3.82 -2.01 24.15
N SER A 24 5.00 -1.53 24.59
CA SER A 24 5.92 -0.76 23.73
C SER A 24 6.58 -1.58 22.62
N THR A 25 6.63 -2.91 22.76
CA THR A 25 7.19 -3.80 21.73
C THR A 25 6.20 -4.20 20.64
N PHE A 26 4.90 -3.93 20.80
CA PHE A 26 3.89 -4.13 19.74
C PHE A 26 3.83 -2.92 18.80
N ALA A 27 4.98 -2.47 18.30
CA ALA A 27 5.01 -1.72 17.05
C ALA A 27 4.95 -2.75 15.91
N MET A 28 3.75 -3.25 15.60
CA MET A 28 3.53 -4.04 14.40
C MET A 28 3.94 -3.15 13.22
N THR A 29 5.10 -3.41 12.63
CA THR A 29 5.50 -2.73 11.40
C THR A 29 4.50 -3.14 10.35
N ALA A 30 3.68 -2.19 9.88
CA ALA A 30 2.87 -2.41 8.68
C ALA A 30 3.82 -2.91 7.58
N LYS A 31 3.45 -4.02 6.92
CA LYS A 31 4.26 -4.59 5.84
C LYS A 31 4.41 -3.49 4.78
N LYS A 32 5.63 -3.01 4.57
CA LYS A 32 5.90 -1.96 3.58
C LYS A 32 6.93 -2.47 2.58
N GLU A 33 6.47 -2.80 1.39
CA GLU A 33 7.32 -3.21 0.27
C GLU A 33 7.21 -2.21 -0.87
N MET A 34 8.26 -2.06 -1.66
CA MET A 34 8.30 -1.10 -2.75
C MET A 34 9.11 -1.66 -3.92
N VAL A 35 8.60 -1.47 -5.13
CA VAL A 35 9.32 -1.72 -6.39
C VAL A 35 9.36 -0.43 -7.21
N GLN A 36 10.41 -0.27 -8.01
CA GLN A 36 10.53 0.85 -8.95
C GLN A 36 11.03 0.34 -10.30
N GLU A 37 10.48 0.85 -11.40
CA GLU A 37 10.88 0.47 -12.75
C GLU A 37 10.81 1.68 -13.69
N TRP A 38 11.70 1.74 -14.68
CA TRP A 38 11.64 2.74 -15.74
C TRP A 38 10.68 2.28 -16.84
N ILE A 39 9.62 3.05 -17.07
CA ILE A 39 8.64 2.75 -18.13
C ILE A 39 8.85 3.72 -19.29
N SER A 40 8.99 3.17 -20.50
CA SER A 40 9.18 3.92 -21.74
C SER A 40 7.88 4.63 -22.12
N ALA A 41 7.94 5.91 -22.46
CA ALA A 41 6.78 6.60 -23.03
C ALA A 41 6.47 6.14 -24.45
N LYS A 42 7.48 5.71 -25.20
CA LYS A 42 7.30 5.30 -26.59
C LYS A 42 6.75 3.89 -26.68
N ASP A 43 7.30 2.96 -25.90
CA ASP A 43 7.04 1.54 -26.04
C ASP A 43 6.11 1.01 -24.94
N GLY A 44 5.88 1.81 -23.88
CA GLY A 44 5.14 1.38 -22.70
C GLY A 44 5.99 0.52 -21.76
N GLY A 45 5.32 -0.29 -20.96
CA GLY A 45 5.96 -1.23 -20.04
C GLY A 45 5.04 -1.63 -18.89
N SER A 46 5.53 -2.51 -18.03
CA SER A 46 4.79 -2.97 -16.85
C SER A 46 5.67 -3.02 -15.61
N ILE A 47 5.01 -2.99 -14.45
CA ILE A 47 5.65 -3.09 -13.13
C ILE A 47 4.75 -3.91 -12.21
N THR A 48 5.33 -4.85 -11.48
CA THR A 48 4.60 -5.81 -10.63
C THR A 48 5.13 -5.78 -9.19
N LEU A 49 4.23 -5.79 -8.22
CA LEU A 49 4.53 -5.97 -6.80
C LEU A 49 3.43 -6.79 -6.14
N GLU A 50 3.79 -7.86 -5.42
CA GLU A 50 2.88 -8.64 -4.58
C GLU A 50 1.55 -8.97 -5.29
N GLY A 51 1.64 -9.53 -6.50
CA GLY A 51 0.49 -9.94 -7.30
C GLY A 51 -0.29 -8.81 -7.98
N VAL A 52 0.10 -7.53 -7.83
CA VAL A 52 -0.49 -6.42 -8.59
C VAL A 52 0.46 -5.97 -9.69
N THR A 53 -0.03 -5.96 -10.92
CA THR A 53 0.68 -5.49 -12.11
C THR A 53 0.01 -4.25 -12.67
N ILE A 54 0.80 -3.21 -12.94
CA ILE A 54 0.38 -2.03 -13.69
C ILE A 54 1.03 -2.11 -15.07
N THR A 55 0.24 -1.93 -16.12
CA THR A 55 0.70 -1.97 -17.51
C THR A 55 0.33 -0.68 -18.23
N PHE A 56 1.33 -0.05 -18.84
CA PHE A 56 1.18 1.12 -19.69
C PHE A 56 1.39 0.74 -21.15
N GLY A 57 0.46 1.12 -22.01
CA GLY A 57 0.65 1.03 -23.45
C GLY A 57 1.59 2.11 -24.01
N PRO A 58 1.99 1.99 -25.28
CA PRO A 58 2.70 3.03 -26.02
C PRO A 58 1.99 4.39 -25.96
N GLY A 59 2.72 5.47 -25.66
CA GLY A 59 2.21 6.84 -25.69
C GLY A 59 1.32 7.27 -24.51
N ILE A 60 1.02 6.37 -23.56
CA ILE A 60 0.23 6.69 -22.37
C ILE A 60 1.00 7.63 -21.43
N LEU A 61 2.30 7.38 -21.26
CA LEU A 61 3.19 8.29 -20.54
C LEU A 61 3.70 9.39 -21.48
N LYS A 62 3.84 10.61 -20.97
CA LYS A 62 4.35 11.77 -21.75
C LYS A 62 5.86 11.73 -22.00
N LYS A 63 6.58 11.03 -21.14
CA LYS A 63 8.03 10.84 -21.18
C LYS A 63 8.39 9.60 -20.37
N ASP A 64 9.57 9.07 -20.59
CA ASP A 64 10.09 7.97 -19.80
C ASP A 64 10.06 8.35 -18.31
N THR A 65 9.43 7.50 -17.52
CA THR A 65 9.11 7.81 -16.13
C THR A 65 9.44 6.63 -15.25
N LYS A 66 10.12 6.92 -14.13
CA LYS A 66 10.39 5.94 -13.09
C LYS A 66 9.15 5.78 -12.22
N ILE A 67 8.38 4.72 -12.46
CA ILE A 67 7.17 4.40 -11.72
C ILE A 67 7.54 3.56 -10.49
N HIS A 68 6.77 3.69 -9.42
CA HIS A 68 6.86 2.85 -8.24
C HIS A 68 5.50 2.40 -7.75
N ILE A 69 5.48 1.19 -7.18
CA ILE A 69 4.36 0.65 -6.41
C ILE A 69 4.86 0.49 -4.98
N ILE A 70 4.06 0.93 -4.01
CA ILE A 70 4.26 0.65 -2.60
C ILE A 70 3.10 -0.22 -2.13
N TYR A 71 3.40 -1.35 -1.51
CA TYR A 71 2.42 -2.20 -0.84
C TYR A 71 2.47 -1.94 0.67
N PHE A 72 1.33 -1.66 1.29
CA PHE A 72 1.19 -1.35 2.72
C PHE A 72 0.66 -2.51 3.57
N GLY A 73 0.41 -3.68 2.96
CA GLY A 73 -0.32 -4.77 3.59
C GLY A 73 -1.82 -4.70 3.26
N ASP A 74 -2.56 -5.75 3.63
CA ASP A 74 -4.03 -5.80 3.55
C ASP A 74 -4.64 -5.45 2.18
N GLY A 75 -3.91 -5.79 1.11
CA GLY A 75 -4.31 -5.50 -0.27
C GLY A 75 -4.23 -4.02 -0.67
N GLU A 76 -3.62 -3.14 0.14
CA GLU A 76 -3.48 -1.71 -0.16
C GLU A 76 -2.18 -1.39 -0.90
N TYR A 77 -2.33 -0.78 -2.07
CA TYR A 77 -1.23 -0.36 -2.94
C TYR A 77 -1.31 1.15 -3.21
N GLN A 78 -0.15 1.81 -3.24
CA GLN A 78 0.00 3.18 -3.69
C GLN A 78 0.92 3.24 -4.90
N PHE A 79 0.46 3.92 -5.94
CA PHE A 79 1.26 4.16 -7.13
C PHE A 79 1.88 5.54 -7.08
N GLY A 80 3.09 5.66 -7.63
CA GLY A 80 3.78 6.93 -7.72
C GLY A 80 4.89 6.92 -8.77
N PRO A 81 5.55 8.07 -8.99
CA PRO A 81 5.15 9.39 -8.51
C PRO A 81 3.81 9.82 -9.11
N GLU A 82 3.17 10.86 -8.57
CA GLU A 82 1.97 11.43 -9.19
C GLU A 82 2.31 11.94 -10.59
N ILE A 83 1.57 11.46 -11.60
CA ILE A 83 1.85 11.72 -13.00
C ILE A 83 0.56 12.03 -13.76
N LYS A 84 0.71 12.78 -14.87
CA LYS A 84 -0.34 12.97 -15.85
C LYS A 84 -0.15 11.98 -17.00
N ILE A 85 -1.18 11.22 -17.30
CA ILE A 85 -1.22 10.25 -18.40
C ILE A 85 -2.13 10.76 -19.53
N ASN A 86 -1.94 10.23 -20.75
CA ASN A 86 -2.66 10.64 -21.97
C ASN A 86 -3.84 9.72 -22.35
N GLY A 87 -4.21 8.76 -21.50
CA GLY A 87 -5.23 7.76 -21.76
C GLY A 87 -5.39 6.86 -20.55
N THR A 88 -5.81 5.62 -20.77
CA THR A 88 -5.95 4.60 -19.72
C THR A 88 -4.69 3.74 -19.61
N PHE A 89 -4.53 3.12 -18.45
CA PHE A 89 -3.58 2.06 -18.19
C PHE A 89 -4.31 0.88 -17.53
N THR A 90 -3.72 -0.30 -17.58
CA THR A 90 -4.33 -1.51 -17.02
C THR A 90 -3.76 -1.81 -15.64
N ILE A 91 -4.63 -2.14 -14.69
CA ILE A 91 -4.26 -2.73 -13.39
C ILE A 91 -4.77 -4.16 -13.38
N CYS A 92 -3.91 -5.10 -13.02
CA CYS A 92 -4.24 -6.50 -12.87
C CYS A 92 -3.85 -7.02 -11.49
N PHE A 93 -4.76 -7.75 -10.86
CA PHE A 93 -4.56 -8.53 -9.65
C PHE A 93 -4.40 -9.99 -10.04
N GLU A 94 -3.32 -10.64 -9.59
CA GLU A 94 -3.05 -12.06 -9.81
C GLU A 94 -4.17 -12.94 -9.27
N VAL A 95 -4.69 -12.57 -8.09
CA VAL A 95 -5.91 -13.13 -7.52
C VAL A 95 -6.99 -12.06 -7.63
N ALA A 96 -8.01 -12.32 -8.43
CA ALA A 96 -9.11 -11.39 -8.64
C ALA A 96 -9.85 -11.11 -7.32
N PRO A 97 -9.83 -9.86 -6.80
CA PRO A 97 -10.66 -9.50 -5.65
C PRO A 97 -12.15 -9.51 -6.01
N GLU A 98 -13.02 -9.53 -5.01
CA GLU A 98 -14.46 -9.35 -5.25
C GLU A 98 -14.75 -7.89 -5.58
N LYS A 99 -14.04 -6.97 -4.90
CA LYS A 99 -14.19 -5.53 -5.07
C LYS A 99 -12.85 -4.83 -5.14
N VAL A 100 -12.80 -3.78 -5.96
CA VAL A 100 -11.65 -2.87 -6.00
C VAL A 100 -12.10 -1.49 -5.56
N PHE A 101 -11.32 -0.89 -4.67
CA PHE A 101 -11.48 0.49 -4.24
C PHE A 101 -10.30 1.33 -4.70
N THR A 102 -10.55 2.59 -5.01
CA THR A 102 -9.52 3.58 -5.30
C THR A 102 -9.66 4.80 -4.42
N PHE A 103 -8.55 5.49 -4.17
CA PHE A 103 -8.56 6.70 -3.37
C PHE A 103 -8.77 7.93 -4.26
N ARG A 104 -9.88 8.63 -4.07
CA ARG A 104 -10.29 9.85 -4.79
C ARG A 104 -10.75 10.88 -3.79
N GLN A 105 -10.31 12.13 -3.94
CA GLN A 105 -10.77 13.28 -3.13
C GLN A 105 -10.70 13.11 -1.61
N GLY A 106 -9.79 12.26 -1.10
CA GLY A 106 -9.62 12.05 0.34
C GLY A 106 -10.41 10.86 0.90
N GLU A 107 -11.14 10.12 0.07
CA GLU A 107 -11.94 8.96 0.46
C GLU A 107 -11.70 7.75 -0.45
N TRP A 108 -12.04 6.57 0.06
CA TRP A 108 -12.04 5.33 -0.70
C TRP A 108 -13.39 5.16 -1.38
N VAL A 109 -13.36 5.01 -2.71
CA VAL A 109 -14.54 4.79 -3.54
C VAL A 109 -14.41 3.48 -4.30
N GLU A 110 -15.51 2.75 -4.46
CA GLU A 110 -15.54 1.51 -5.25
C GLU A 110 -15.31 1.84 -6.74
N VAL A 111 -14.59 0.97 -7.44
CA VAL A 111 -14.37 1.09 -8.89
C VAL A 111 -15.56 0.48 -9.61
N ASP A 112 -16.46 1.32 -10.12
CA ASP A 112 -17.74 0.89 -10.70
C ASP A 112 -17.59 -0.05 -11.92
N ASP A 113 -16.52 0.12 -12.71
CA ASP A 113 -16.27 -0.66 -13.94
C ASP A 113 -15.52 -1.98 -13.69
N TYR A 114 -15.27 -2.34 -12.43
CA TYR A 114 -14.61 -3.61 -12.11
C TYR A 114 -15.60 -4.78 -12.18
N ASP A 115 -15.36 -5.72 -13.09
CA ASP A 115 -16.24 -6.85 -13.40
C ASP A 115 -15.88 -8.15 -12.65
N GLY A 116 -14.88 -8.12 -11.76
CA GLY A 116 -14.38 -9.32 -11.08
C GLY A 116 -13.40 -10.17 -11.91
N SER A 117 -12.98 -9.71 -13.09
CA SER A 117 -12.03 -10.46 -13.93
C SER A 117 -10.58 -10.45 -13.41
N GLY A 118 -10.29 -9.61 -12.41
CA GLY A 118 -8.93 -9.38 -11.90
C GLY A 118 -8.19 -8.24 -12.60
N CYS A 119 -8.60 -7.84 -13.79
CA CYS A 119 -7.97 -6.74 -14.53
C CYS A 119 -9.00 -5.68 -14.92
N PHE A 120 -8.60 -4.41 -14.92
CA PHE A 120 -9.42 -3.32 -15.46
C PHE A 120 -8.55 -2.18 -15.97
N GLU A 121 -9.13 -1.35 -16.83
CA GLU A 121 -8.51 -0.13 -17.32
C GLU A 121 -8.97 1.09 -16.51
N THR A 122 -8.07 2.04 -16.31
CA THR A 122 -8.36 3.27 -15.56
C THR A 122 -7.43 4.39 -16.02
N ASP A 123 -7.87 5.64 -15.90
CA ASP A 123 -7.03 6.82 -16.10
C ASP A 123 -6.56 7.45 -14.78
N HIS A 124 -6.94 6.84 -13.65
CA HIS A 124 -6.74 7.41 -12.33
C HIS A 124 -5.51 6.83 -11.64
N PHE A 125 -4.37 7.51 -11.74
CA PHE A 125 -3.12 7.06 -11.14
C PHE A 125 -3.03 7.46 -9.65
N SER A 126 -3.39 6.52 -8.76
CA SER A 126 -3.55 6.79 -7.32
C SER A 126 -3.28 5.53 -6.45
N ARG A 127 -4.01 5.39 -5.34
CA ARG A 127 -4.03 4.20 -4.49
C ARG A 127 -5.18 3.29 -4.88
N TYR A 128 -4.95 2.00 -4.69
CA TYR A 128 -5.90 0.94 -4.98
C TYR A 128 -5.90 -0.09 -3.87
N ARG A 129 -7.07 -0.68 -3.61
CA ARG A 129 -7.24 -1.76 -2.65
C ARG A 129 -8.16 -2.83 -3.21
N GLY A 130 -7.66 -4.07 -3.27
CA GLY A 130 -8.50 -5.25 -3.52
C GLY A 130 -9.09 -5.79 -2.21
N CYS A 131 -10.36 -6.16 -2.21
CA CYS A 131 -11.06 -6.77 -1.07
C CYS A 131 -11.79 -8.04 -1.50
#